data_AF-A0A6I1G4M0-F1
#
_entry.id   AF-A0A6I1G4M0-F1
#
_cell.length_a   1.000
_cell.length_b   1.000
_cell.length_c   1.000
_cell.angle_alpha   90.00
_cell.angle_beta   90.00
_cell.angle_gamma   90.00
#
_symmetry.space_group_name_H-M   'P 1'
#
loop_
_entity.id
_entity.type
_entity.pdbx_description
1 polymer ?
#
loop_
_entity_poly.entity_id
_entity_poly.type
_entity_poly.pdbx_seq_one_letter_code
_entity_poly.pdbx_strand_id
1 'polypeptide(L)'
;MDIVVNLLRLVSDSVESRERIAFASTLSHGEHAWVSETAWQAAHRGLHVAREASLGGLTRVDLVVGGTAIEFKSTFGVWTFAPNASAERERWLGPDVVKLARGTAPGVVVVTVAALMAGVHHQRRAFKVDYDLQLPRVGALSPIQILEAGVIATERFLEPQCVQIRRVDLGAVPVAPDAGHVLLTAVVGAVNREAMEL
;
A
#
# COMPACT_ATOMS: atom_id res chain seq x y z
N MET A 1 4.94 -0.24 -14.83
CA MET A 1 4.76 -0.99 -13.55
C MET A 1 6.09 -1.55 -13.10
N ASP A 2 6.93 -2.07 -14.00
CA ASP A 2 8.27 -2.54 -13.64
C ASP A 2 9.11 -1.43 -13.02
N ILE A 3 9.02 -0.20 -13.55
CA ILE A 3 9.63 0.98 -12.90
C ILE A 3 9.14 1.18 -11.46
N VAL A 4 7.83 1.07 -11.20
CA VAL A 4 7.23 1.26 -9.87
C VAL A 4 7.67 0.15 -8.92
N VAL A 5 7.58 -1.11 -9.35
CA VAL A 5 8.02 -2.27 -8.55
C VAL A 5 9.51 -2.17 -8.22
N ASN A 6 10.35 -1.74 -9.16
CA ASN A 6 11.77 -1.53 -8.92
C ASN A 6 12.02 -0.40 -7.92
N LEU A 7 11.25 0.69 -7.96
CA LEU A 7 11.34 1.76 -6.96
C LEU A 7 10.90 1.29 -5.57
N LEU A 8 9.80 0.52 -5.47
CA LEU A 8 9.35 -0.04 -4.20
C LEU A 8 10.35 -1.07 -3.63
N ARG A 9 11.06 -1.82 -4.48
CA ARG A 9 12.17 -2.69 -4.06
C ARG A 9 13.32 -1.89 -3.46
N LEU A 10 13.70 -0.76 -4.06
CA LEU A 10 14.71 0.12 -3.46
C LEU A 10 14.28 0.70 -2.12
N VAL A 11 12.99 1.04 -1.99
CA VAL A 11 12.42 1.45 -0.70
C VAL A 11 12.54 0.32 0.32
N SER A 12 12.29 -0.93 -0.10
CA SER A 12 12.47 -2.13 0.75
C SER A 12 13.93 -2.36 1.15
N ASP A 13 14.87 -2.11 0.25
CA ASP A 13 16.31 -2.30 0.52
C ASP A 13 16.88 -1.22 1.47
N SER A 14 16.21 -0.07 1.61
CA SER A 14 16.58 1.04 2.48
C SER A 14 16.03 0.86 3.90
N VAL A 15 16.92 0.73 4.89
CA VAL A 15 16.53 0.59 6.31
C VAL A 15 15.74 1.82 6.77
N GLU A 16 16.25 3.01 6.47
CA GLU A 16 15.67 4.26 6.93
C GLU A 16 14.30 4.52 6.27
N SER A 17 14.14 4.15 5.00
CA SER A 17 12.85 4.26 4.31
C SER A 17 11.82 3.32 4.93
N ARG A 18 12.21 2.07 5.21
CA ARG A 18 11.34 1.10 5.87
C ARG A 18 10.90 1.60 7.25
N GLU A 19 11.81 2.09 8.07
CA GLU A 19 11.49 2.59 9.42
C GLU A 19 10.50 3.76 9.39
N ARG A 20 10.67 4.71 8.47
CA ARG A 20 9.74 5.82 8.29
C ARG A 20 8.35 5.35 7.86
N ILE A 21 8.27 4.40 6.92
CA ILE A 21 7.00 3.82 6.48
C ILE A 21 6.32 3.05 7.62
N ALA A 22 7.07 2.24 8.37
CA ALA A 22 6.55 1.48 9.50
C ALA A 22 5.97 2.42 10.56
N PHE A 23 6.73 3.44 10.97
CA PHE A 23 6.26 4.44 11.92
C PHE A 23 5.03 5.19 11.41
N ALA A 24 5.05 5.71 10.18
CA ALA A 24 3.91 6.40 9.60
C ALA A 24 2.66 5.52 9.51
N SER A 25 2.82 4.23 9.18
CA SER A 25 1.70 3.28 9.09
C SER A 25 1.00 3.11 10.44
N THR A 26 1.75 3.09 11.54
CA THR A 26 1.17 3.02 12.90
C THR A 26 0.40 4.27 13.33
N LEU A 27 0.54 5.37 12.58
CA LEU A 27 -0.18 6.64 12.78
C LEU A 27 -1.26 6.87 11.71
N SER A 28 -1.61 5.85 10.92
CA SER A 28 -2.55 5.97 9.79
C SER A 28 -2.09 6.96 8.70
N HIS A 29 -0.77 7.16 8.57
CA HIS A 29 -0.13 8.02 7.56
C HIS A 29 0.80 7.24 6.61
N GLY A 30 0.69 5.90 6.58
CA GLY A 30 1.58 5.04 5.78
C GLY A 30 1.59 5.40 4.30
N GLU A 31 0.43 5.70 3.73
CA GLU A 31 0.27 6.14 2.34
C GLU A 31 1.15 7.35 1.98
N HIS A 32 1.14 8.40 2.81
CA HIS A 32 1.92 9.61 2.56
C HIS A 32 3.44 9.35 2.64
N ALA A 33 3.87 8.47 3.54
CA ALA A 33 5.26 8.03 3.61
C ALA A 33 5.65 7.27 2.33
N TRP A 34 4.79 6.37 1.84
CA TRP A 34 5.02 5.65 0.59
C TRP A 34 5.19 6.55 -0.63
N VAL A 35 4.31 7.55 -0.78
CA VAL A 35 4.41 8.54 -1.85
C VAL A 35 5.76 9.25 -1.78
N SER A 36 6.16 9.69 -0.57
CA SER A 36 7.40 10.45 -0.37
C SER A 36 8.66 9.62 -0.63
N GLU A 37 8.73 8.38 -0.12
CA GLU A 37 9.87 7.50 -0.34
C GLU A 37 10.00 7.08 -1.81
N THR A 38 8.88 6.76 -2.46
CA THR A 38 8.88 6.38 -3.88
C THR A 38 9.31 7.56 -4.76
N ALA A 39 8.82 8.78 -4.45
CA ALA A 39 9.22 10.00 -5.13
C ALA A 39 10.73 10.28 -4.98
N TRP A 40 11.27 10.08 -3.78
CA TRP A 40 12.71 10.27 -3.51
C TRP A 40 13.57 9.30 -4.33
N GLN A 41 13.23 8.01 -4.32
CA GLN A 41 13.95 7.00 -5.11
C GLN A 41 13.87 7.28 -6.62
N ALA A 42 12.71 7.76 -7.09
CA ALA A 42 12.52 8.10 -8.51
C ALA A 42 13.35 9.32 -8.92
N ALA A 43 13.34 10.38 -8.12
CA ALA A 43 14.11 11.60 -8.36
C ALA A 43 15.62 11.31 -8.34
N HIS A 44 16.09 10.46 -7.41
CA HIS A 44 17.50 10.06 -7.33
C HIS A 44 17.98 9.32 -8.60
N ARG A 45 17.05 8.67 -9.33
CA ARG A 45 17.32 8.01 -10.61
C ARG A 45 17.16 8.92 -11.84
N GLY A 46 16.94 10.22 -11.63
CA GLY A 46 16.73 11.18 -12.71
C GLY A 46 15.39 11.03 -13.44
N LEU A 47 14.41 10.35 -12.82
CA LEU A 47 13.07 10.25 -13.38
C LEU A 47 12.29 11.55 -13.14
N HIS A 48 11.41 11.90 -14.07
CA HIS A 48 10.47 12.99 -13.86
C HIS A 48 9.44 12.57 -12.79
N VAL A 49 9.31 13.40 -11.74
CA VAL A 49 8.42 13.15 -10.60
C VAL A 49 7.52 14.35 -10.39
N ALA A 50 6.22 14.12 -10.25
CA ALA A 50 5.25 15.12 -9.81
C ALA A 50 4.28 14.51 -8.79
N ARG A 51 4.01 15.22 -7.70
CA ARG A 51 3.05 14.79 -6.67
C ARG A 51 1.72 15.50 -6.86
N GLU A 52 0.62 14.84 -6.50
CA GLU A 52 -0.73 15.43 -6.53
C GLU A 52 -1.07 16.06 -7.90
N ALA A 53 -0.65 15.37 -8.97
CA ALA A 53 -0.59 15.93 -10.31
C ALA A 53 -1.67 15.36 -11.24
N SER A 54 -1.94 16.08 -12.33
CA SER A 54 -2.82 15.62 -13.40
C SER A 54 -2.00 14.98 -14.51
N LEU A 55 -2.50 13.88 -15.09
CA LEU A 55 -1.84 13.19 -16.20
C LEU A 55 -2.85 12.42 -17.04
N GLY A 56 -2.75 12.50 -18.37
CA GLY A 56 -3.56 11.66 -19.27
C GLY A 56 -5.07 11.78 -19.04
N GLY A 57 -5.58 12.98 -18.78
CA GLY A 57 -7.00 13.21 -18.49
C GLY A 57 -7.43 12.94 -17.03
N LEU A 58 -6.51 12.50 -16.16
CA LEU A 58 -6.74 12.35 -14.73
C LEU A 58 -6.56 13.70 -14.02
N THR A 59 -7.49 14.08 -13.16
CA THR A 59 -7.51 15.41 -12.51
C THR A 59 -6.64 15.53 -11.27
N ARG A 60 -6.25 14.40 -10.65
CA ARG A 60 -5.28 14.33 -9.54
C ARG A 60 -4.94 12.88 -9.24
N VAL A 61 -3.65 12.57 -9.20
CA VAL A 61 -3.10 11.31 -8.67
C VAL A 61 -1.99 11.58 -7.67
N ASP A 62 -1.79 10.67 -6.73
CA ASP A 62 -0.84 10.86 -5.62
C ASP A 62 0.58 11.11 -6.14
N LEU A 63 0.98 10.34 -7.16
CA LEU A 63 2.31 10.42 -7.75
C LEU A 63 2.31 10.14 -9.25
N VAL A 64 3.10 10.93 -9.98
CA VAL A 64 3.48 10.66 -11.36
C VAL A 64 4.97 10.38 -11.41
N VAL A 65 5.36 9.23 -11.97
CA VAL A 65 6.77 8.86 -12.20
C VAL A 65 6.97 8.43 -13.64
N GLY A 66 7.83 9.14 -14.39
CA GLY A 66 8.17 8.76 -15.76
C GLY A 66 6.96 8.62 -16.69
N GLY A 67 5.93 9.45 -16.50
CA GLY A 67 4.67 9.38 -17.26
C GLY A 67 3.71 8.27 -16.81
N THR A 68 3.97 7.58 -15.70
CA THR A 68 3.04 6.64 -15.06
C THR A 68 2.29 7.34 -13.93
N ALA A 69 0.96 7.27 -13.94
CA ALA A 69 0.08 7.71 -12.86
C ALA A 69 -0.03 6.63 -11.78
N ILE A 70 0.13 7.01 -10.51
CA ILE A 70 0.19 6.08 -9.38
C ILE A 70 -0.74 6.55 -8.26
N GLU A 71 -1.59 5.63 -7.81
CA GLU A 71 -2.41 5.78 -6.60
C GLU A 71 -1.85 4.90 -5.49
N PHE A 72 -1.66 5.47 -4.31
CA PHE A 72 -1.23 4.78 -3.12
C PHE A 72 -2.40 4.59 -2.17
N LYS A 73 -2.39 3.43 -1.51
CA LYS A 73 -3.33 3.08 -0.45
C LYS A 73 -2.61 2.28 0.62
N SER A 74 -3.07 2.41 1.86
CA SER A 74 -2.57 1.60 2.98
C SER A 74 -3.70 1.04 3.83
N THR A 75 -3.58 -0.22 4.23
CA THR A 75 -4.54 -0.90 5.09
C THR A 75 -3.84 -1.86 6.05
N PHE A 76 -4.57 -2.33 7.05
CA PHE A 76 -4.12 -3.42 7.92
C PHE A 76 -4.76 -4.73 7.49
N GLY A 77 -3.99 -5.81 7.47
CA GLY A 77 -4.48 -7.13 7.09
C GLY A 77 -5.68 -7.60 7.92
N VAL A 78 -5.77 -7.14 9.17
CA VAL A 78 -6.90 -7.44 10.06
C VAL A 78 -8.25 -6.97 9.52
N TRP A 79 -8.29 -5.93 8.69
CA TRP A 79 -9.53 -5.40 8.10
C TRP A 79 -10.21 -6.42 7.19
N THR A 80 -9.47 -7.41 6.66
CA THR A 80 -10.07 -8.44 5.82
C THR A 80 -11.05 -9.34 6.55
N PHE A 81 -11.05 -9.34 7.89
CA PHE A 81 -11.93 -10.16 8.72
C PHE A 81 -13.18 -9.41 9.18
N ALA A 82 -13.33 -8.13 8.82
CA ALA A 82 -14.54 -7.37 9.13
C ALA A 82 -15.76 -7.94 8.37
N PRO A 83 -16.97 -7.96 8.98
CA PRO A 83 -18.18 -8.51 8.35
C PRO A 83 -18.51 -7.92 6.96
N ASN A 84 -18.12 -6.66 6.73
CA ASN A 84 -18.38 -5.92 5.49
C ASN A 84 -17.10 -5.64 4.69
N ALA A 85 -16.02 -6.38 4.93
CA ALA A 85 -14.70 -6.10 4.35
C ALA A 85 -14.71 -5.92 2.83
N SER A 86 -15.52 -6.70 2.10
CA SER A 86 -15.62 -6.57 0.63
C SER A 86 -16.23 -5.24 0.21
N ALA A 87 -17.34 -4.83 0.83
CA ALA A 87 -18.03 -3.58 0.51
C ALA A 87 -17.24 -2.34 0.98
N GLU A 88 -16.49 -2.46 2.07
CA GLU A 88 -15.55 -1.43 2.51
C GLU A 88 -14.37 -1.28 1.55
N ARG A 89 -13.79 -2.40 1.09
CA ARG A 89 -12.71 -2.38 0.11
C ARG A 89 -13.13 -1.75 -1.21
N GLU A 90 -14.32 -2.08 -1.71
CA GLU A 90 -14.89 -1.45 -2.91
C GLU A 90 -15.00 0.08 -2.75
N ARG A 91 -15.55 0.55 -1.62
CA ARG A 91 -15.70 1.99 -1.36
C ARG A 91 -14.36 2.72 -1.20
N TRP A 92 -13.36 2.05 -0.64
CA TRP A 92 -12.08 2.63 -0.30
C TRP A 92 -11.07 2.61 -1.46
N LEU A 93 -11.01 1.54 -2.24
CA LEU A 93 -10.01 1.31 -3.28
C LEU A 93 -10.61 1.41 -4.70
N GLY A 94 -11.88 1.04 -4.88
CA GLY A 94 -12.56 1.00 -6.18
C GLY A 94 -12.51 2.34 -6.94
N PRO A 95 -12.82 3.50 -6.32
CA PRO A 95 -12.78 4.78 -7.00
C PRO A 95 -11.43 5.10 -7.65
N ASP A 96 -10.31 4.72 -7.02
CA ASP A 96 -8.97 5.01 -7.54
C ASP A 96 -8.57 4.09 -8.68
N VAL A 97 -8.96 2.81 -8.61
CA VAL A 97 -8.78 1.88 -9.74
C VAL A 97 -9.62 2.32 -10.94
N VAL A 98 -10.89 2.69 -10.73
CA VAL A 98 -11.77 3.23 -11.77
C VAL A 98 -11.24 4.54 -12.35
N LYS A 99 -10.70 5.42 -11.49
CA LYS A 99 -10.06 6.67 -11.91
C LYS A 99 -8.89 6.38 -12.84
N LEU A 100 -7.94 5.55 -12.42
CA LEU A 100 -6.77 5.18 -13.24
C LEU A 100 -7.17 4.52 -14.57
N ALA A 101 -8.18 3.65 -14.56
CA ALA A 101 -8.66 2.97 -15.77
C ALA A 101 -9.27 3.91 -16.82
N ARG A 102 -9.77 5.08 -16.40
CA ARG A 102 -10.34 6.11 -17.30
C ARG A 102 -9.28 7.01 -17.92
N GLY A 103 -8.06 7.02 -17.40
CA GLY A 103 -6.96 7.82 -17.92
C GLY A 103 -6.35 7.23 -19.19
N THR A 104 -5.66 8.07 -19.97
CA THR A 104 -4.89 7.65 -21.15
C THR A 104 -3.42 7.34 -20.85
N ALA A 105 -2.97 7.61 -19.63
CA ALA A 105 -1.62 7.31 -19.18
C ALA A 105 -1.53 5.92 -18.54
N PRO A 106 -0.33 5.30 -18.50
CA PRO A 106 -0.06 4.11 -17.70
C PRO A 106 -0.53 4.31 -16.25
N GLY A 107 -1.41 3.43 -15.77
CA GLY A 107 -2.01 3.52 -14.43
C GLY A 107 -1.57 2.37 -13.51
N VAL A 108 -1.07 2.71 -12.32
CA VAL A 108 -0.65 1.74 -11.30
C VAL A 108 -1.32 2.06 -9.96
N VAL A 109 -1.84 1.05 -9.30
CA VAL A 109 -2.28 1.16 -7.90
C VAL A 109 -1.31 0.39 -7.00
N VAL A 110 -0.93 1.00 -5.88
CA VAL A 110 -0.04 0.41 -4.88
C VAL A 110 -0.79 0.35 -3.55
N VAL A 111 -1.10 -0.85 -3.09
CA VAL A 111 -1.79 -1.08 -1.82
C VAL A 111 -0.83 -1.73 -0.84
N THR A 112 -0.46 -1.01 0.21
CA THR A 112 0.35 -1.59 1.29
C THR A 112 -0.55 -2.21 2.34
N VAL A 113 -0.29 -3.48 2.64
CA VAL A 113 -0.93 -4.23 3.71
C VAL A 113 0.05 -4.34 4.88
N ALA A 114 -0.40 -3.93 6.06
CA ALA A 114 0.36 -3.99 7.29
C ALA A 114 -0.22 -5.03 8.26
N ALA A 115 0.64 -5.75 8.98
CA ALA A 115 0.25 -6.50 10.17
C ALA A 115 1.17 -6.12 11.34
N LEU A 116 0.57 -5.85 12.49
CA LEU A 116 1.31 -5.37 13.65
C LEU A 116 1.72 -6.54 14.54
N MET A 117 2.98 -6.56 14.93
CA MET A 117 3.49 -7.42 15.98
C MET A 117 3.25 -6.75 17.34
N ALA A 118 3.30 -7.53 18.43
CA ALA A 118 3.13 -6.99 19.77
C ALA A 118 4.14 -5.86 20.06
N GLY A 119 3.74 -4.86 20.86
CA GLY A 119 4.63 -3.80 21.34
C GLY A 119 4.44 -2.41 20.71
N VAL A 120 3.48 -2.20 19.82
CA VAL A 120 3.18 -0.86 19.24
C VAL A 120 2.08 -0.17 20.07
N HIS A 121 2.46 0.73 20.99
CA HIS A 121 1.55 1.21 22.03
C HIS A 121 0.59 2.32 21.56
N HIS A 122 1.01 3.19 20.64
CA HIS A 122 0.18 4.25 20.05
C HIS A 122 -0.97 3.72 19.18
N GLN A 123 -0.86 2.48 18.69
CA GLN A 123 -1.94 1.80 17.96
C GLN A 123 -3.21 1.66 18.80
N ARG A 124 -3.07 1.40 20.11
CA ARG A 124 -4.20 1.24 21.04
C ARG A 124 -5.06 2.51 21.18
N ARG A 125 -4.68 3.64 20.59
CA ARG A 125 -5.47 4.88 20.61
C ARG A 125 -6.02 5.24 19.24
N ALA A 126 -5.22 5.09 18.18
CA ALA A 126 -5.66 5.40 16.81
C ALA A 126 -6.66 4.37 16.24
N PHE A 127 -6.52 3.09 16.61
CA PHE A 127 -7.31 1.98 16.05
C PHE A 127 -8.31 1.37 17.03
N LYS A 128 -8.42 1.93 18.24
CA LYS A 128 -9.49 1.59 19.19
C LYS A 128 -10.86 2.12 18.76
N VAL A 129 -10.88 2.95 17.72
CA VAL A 129 -12.09 3.26 16.99
C VAL A 129 -12.29 2.11 15.99
N ASP A 130 -13.25 1.23 16.28
CA ASP A 130 -13.94 0.29 15.37
C ASP A 130 -13.58 -1.19 15.22
N TYR A 131 -12.56 -1.77 15.87
CA TYR A 131 -12.33 -3.22 15.65
C TYR A 131 -12.22 -4.04 16.92
N ASP A 132 -13.25 -4.85 17.10
CA ASP A 132 -13.35 -5.92 18.08
C ASP A 132 -12.31 -7.01 17.74
N LEU A 133 -11.04 -6.73 18.04
CA LEU A 133 -9.96 -7.71 18.08
C LEU A 133 -10.26 -8.88 19.03
N GLN A 134 -11.42 -8.86 19.70
CA GLN A 134 -12.02 -9.98 20.41
C GLN A 134 -12.71 -11.00 19.51
N LEU A 135 -12.69 -10.86 18.18
CA LEU A 135 -13.05 -11.98 17.30
C LEU A 135 -12.13 -13.18 17.62
N PRO A 136 -12.63 -14.27 18.23
CA PRO A 136 -11.79 -15.36 18.72
C PRO A 136 -10.98 -16.03 17.60
N ARG A 137 -11.45 -15.89 16.35
CA ARG A 137 -10.80 -16.39 15.14
C ARG A 137 -9.57 -15.59 14.73
N VAL A 138 -9.52 -14.29 15.03
CA VAL A 138 -8.37 -13.41 14.71
C VAL A 138 -7.30 -13.53 15.79
N GLY A 139 -7.69 -13.62 17.07
CA GLY A 139 -6.76 -13.76 18.20
C GLY A 139 -5.92 -15.05 18.16
N ALA A 140 -6.32 -16.05 17.38
CA ALA A 140 -5.56 -17.29 17.17
C ALA A 140 -4.57 -17.23 16.00
N LEU A 141 -4.63 -16.18 15.16
CA LEU A 141 -3.74 -16.04 14.00
C LEU A 141 -2.44 -15.33 14.38
N SER A 142 -1.33 -15.79 13.80
CA SER A 142 -0.06 -15.07 13.88
C SER A 142 -0.11 -13.78 13.03
N PRO A 143 0.71 -12.75 13.34
CA PRO A 143 0.79 -11.54 12.53
C PRO A 143 1.07 -11.81 11.04
N ILE A 144 1.87 -12.84 10.72
CA ILE A 144 2.16 -13.24 9.33
C ILE A 144 0.89 -13.79 8.65
N GLN A 145 0.09 -14.60 9.35
CA GLN A 145 -1.19 -15.08 8.80
C GLN A 145 -2.19 -13.95 8.56
N ILE A 146 -2.21 -12.95 9.45
CA ILE A 146 -3.03 -11.74 9.29
C ILE A 146 -2.58 -10.94 8.06
N LEU A 147 -1.26 -10.76 7.89
CA LEU A 147 -0.69 -10.10 6.71
C LEU A 147 -1.12 -10.81 5.43
N GLU A 148 -0.84 -12.11 5.34
CA GLU A 148 -1.10 -12.90 4.13
C GLU A 148 -2.59 -12.92 3.76
N ALA A 149 -3.48 -13.04 4.76
CA ALA A 149 -4.92 -12.95 4.52
C ALA A 149 -5.32 -11.59 3.92
N GLY A 150 -4.75 -10.50 4.42
CA GLY A 150 -4.96 -9.15 3.89
C GLY A 150 -4.43 -8.95 2.48
N VAL A 151 -3.23 -9.48 2.20
CA VAL A 151 -2.61 -9.47 0.87
C VAL A 151 -3.48 -10.24 -0.13
N ILE A 152 -3.85 -11.48 0.15
CA ILE A 152 -4.71 -12.30 -0.72
C ILE A 152 -6.05 -11.60 -0.98
N ALA A 153 -6.65 -11.00 0.05
CA ALA A 153 -7.93 -10.32 -0.12
C ALA A 153 -7.83 -9.05 -0.97
N THR A 154 -6.67 -8.39 -0.95
CA THR A 154 -6.36 -7.24 -1.80
C THR A 154 -6.12 -7.68 -3.24
N GLU A 155 -5.36 -8.76 -3.46
CA GLU A 155 -5.13 -9.31 -4.80
C GLU A 155 -6.44 -9.74 -5.45
N ARG A 156 -7.29 -10.50 -4.76
CA ARG A 156 -8.61 -10.92 -5.27
C ARG A 156 -9.50 -9.76 -5.70
N PHE A 157 -9.38 -8.62 -5.04
CA PHE A 157 -10.10 -7.41 -5.42
C PHE A 157 -9.54 -6.79 -6.69
N LEU A 158 -8.20 -6.76 -6.81
CA LEU A 158 -7.51 -6.16 -7.95
C LEU A 158 -7.51 -7.04 -9.20
N GLU A 159 -7.55 -8.37 -9.05
CA GLU A 159 -7.50 -9.37 -10.14
C GLU A 159 -8.47 -9.06 -11.31
N PRO A 160 -9.75 -8.76 -11.08
CA PRO A 160 -10.67 -8.45 -12.18
C PRO A 160 -10.45 -7.08 -12.82
N GLN A 161 -9.67 -6.20 -12.20
CA GLN A 161 -9.51 -4.79 -12.59
C GLN A 161 -8.09 -4.44 -13.06
N CYS A 162 -7.12 -5.32 -12.83
CA CYS A 162 -5.71 -5.11 -13.16
C CYS A 162 -5.25 -6.16 -14.18
N VAL A 163 -4.46 -5.73 -15.15
CA VAL A 163 -3.88 -6.61 -16.17
C VAL A 163 -2.71 -7.45 -15.62
N GLN A 164 -2.06 -6.96 -14.56
CA GLN A 164 -1.00 -7.67 -13.86
C GLN A 164 -0.96 -7.23 -12.39
N ILE A 165 -0.66 -8.17 -11.50
CA ILE A 165 -0.45 -7.91 -10.07
C ILE A 165 0.92 -8.43 -9.68
N ARG A 166 1.63 -7.70 -8.82
CA ARG A 166 2.91 -8.11 -8.22
C ARG A 166 2.94 -7.77 -6.74
N ARG A 167 3.65 -8.59 -5.97
CA ARG A 167 3.95 -8.31 -4.56
C ARG A 167 5.38 -7.78 -4.42
N VAL A 168 5.56 -6.85 -3.48
CA VAL A 168 6.87 -6.39 -3.01
C VAL A 168 6.86 -6.54 -1.50
N ASP A 169 7.65 -7.46 -0.97
CA ASP A 169 7.76 -7.68 0.47
C ASP A 169 8.76 -6.69 1.08
N LEU A 170 8.37 -6.09 2.21
CA LEU A 170 9.19 -5.17 3.00
C LEU A 170 9.69 -5.80 4.31
N GLY A 171 9.14 -6.97 4.64
CA GLY A 171 9.52 -7.76 5.80
C GLY A 171 9.06 -7.13 7.11
N ALA A 172 9.70 -7.57 8.20
CA ALA A 172 9.50 -7.02 9.53
C ALA A 172 10.37 -5.77 9.71
N VAL A 173 9.75 -4.70 10.19
CA VAL A 173 10.41 -3.41 10.41
C VAL A 173 10.15 -2.93 11.83
N PRO A 174 11.20 -2.54 12.59
CA PRO A 174 11.04 -2.01 13.94
C PRO A 174 10.33 -0.64 13.92
N VAL A 175 9.58 -0.32 14.98
CA VAL A 175 8.88 0.97 15.14
C VAL A 175 9.45 1.74 16.32
N ALA A 176 10.42 2.63 16.09
CA ALA A 176 10.94 3.47 17.17
C ALA A 176 9.86 4.44 17.73
N PRO A 177 9.90 4.79 19.04
CA PRO A 177 10.78 4.27 20.10
C PRO A 177 10.30 2.96 20.73
N ASP A 178 9.21 2.39 20.24
CA ASP A 178 8.62 1.16 20.75
C ASP A 178 9.44 -0.07 20.32
N ALA A 179 9.45 -1.14 21.11
CA ALA A 179 10.09 -2.41 20.73
C ALA A 179 9.24 -3.23 19.72
N GLY A 180 8.13 -2.66 19.25
CA GLY A 180 7.20 -3.30 18.32
C GLY A 180 7.73 -3.37 16.89
N HIS A 181 7.11 -4.24 16.10
CA HIS A 181 7.43 -4.40 14.68
C HIS A 181 6.16 -4.33 13.84
N VAL A 182 6.30 -3.87 12.59
CA VAL A 182 5.27 -3.98 11.55
C VAL A 182 5.77 -4.90 10.47
N LEU A 183 4.95 -5.85 10.05
CA LEU A 183 5.13 -6.60 8.82
C LEU A 183 4.44 -5.83 7.69
N LEU A 184 5.13 -5.64 6.57
CA LEU A 184 4.64 -4.87 5.44
C LEU A 184 4.83 -5.64 4.13
N THR A 185 3.78 -5.64 3.29
CA THR A 185 3.83 -6.08 1.90
C THR A 185 3.06 -5.09 1.04
N ALA A 186 3.63 -4.67 -0.09
CA ALA A 186 2.94 -3.86 -1.08
C ALA A 186 2.41 -4.76 -2.21
N VAL A 187 1.12 -4.63 -2.51
CA VAL A 187 0.44 -5.23 -3.67
C VAL A 187 0.35 -4.16 -4.75
N VAL A 188 0.93 -4.43 -5.91
CA VAL A 188 1.05 -3.48 -7.03
C VAL A 188 0.23 -4.01 -8.19
N GLY A 189 -0.79 -3.26 -8.61
CA GLY A 189 -1.65 -3.58 -9.75
C GLY A 189 -1.41 -2.64 -10.92
N ALA A 190 -1.10 -3.18 -12.09
CA ALA A 190 -1.17 -2.45 -13.36
C ALA A 190 -2.63 -2.42 -13.82
N VAL A 191 -3.23 -1.23 -13.92
CA VAL A 191 -4.65 -1.05 -14.25
C VAL A 191 -4.89 -1.18 -15.76
N ASN A 192 -3.90 -0.83 -16.58
CA ASN A 192 -3.95 -0.91 -18.04
C ASN A 192 -2.68 -1.53 -18.64
N ARG A 193 -2.71 -1.91 -19.91
CA ARG A 193 -1.60 -2.64 -20.57
C ARG A 193 -0.35 -1.78 -20.72
N GLU A 194 -0.54 -0.49 -20.94
CA GLU A 194 0.52 0.51 -21.04
C GLU A 194 1.34 0.57 -19.74
N ALA A 195 0.73 0.25 -18.60
CA ALA A 195 1.44 0.11 -17.35
C ALA A 195 2.30 -1.16 -17.25
N MET A 196 2.21 -2.15 -18.14
CA MET A 196 3.08 -3.33 -18.08
C MET A 196 4.46 -3.10 -18.72
N GLU A 197 4.53 -2.26 -19.74
CA GLU A 197 5.69 -2.17 -20.67
C GLU A 197 6.76 -1.15 -20.23
N LEU A 198 6.58 -0.51 -19.07
CA LEU A 198 7.44 0.51 -18.46
C LEU A 198 7.99 0.05 -17.10
#